data_AF-A0A4S5D0D4-F1
#
_entry.id   AF-A0A4S5D0D4-F1
#
_cell.length_a   1.000
_cell.length_b   1.000
_cell.length_c   1.000
_cell.angle_alpha   90.00
_cell.angle_beta   90.00
_cell.angle_gamma   90.00
#
_symmetry.space_group_name_H-M   'P 1'
#
loop_
_entity.id
_entity.type
_entity.pdbx_description
1 polymer ?
#
loop_
_entity_poly.entity_id
_entity_poly.type
_entity_poly.pdbx_seq_one_letter_code
_entity_poly.pdbx_strand_id
1 'polypeptide(L)'
;MTRADLLSHLVSCQLAARMRSGAWLSTRQLVDALRAWLACHRAECGWLERIKIADASTTIAQGIYAIAVAHGDPAGGERVRLDADSPELQALRARCDALLQHIDGDRDVDAR
;
A
#
# COMPACT_ATOMS: atom_id res chain seq x y z
N MET A 1 -15.50 -4.01 7.41
CA MET A 1 -14.13 -3.60 7.04
C MET A 1 -13.78 -4.20 5.70
N THR A 2 -13.04 -3.44 4.88
CA THR A 2 -12.77 -3.74 3.48
C THR A 2 -11.30 -4.06 3.25
N ARG A 3 -10.97 -4.70 2.11
CA ARG A 3 -9.57 -4.90 1.68
C ARG A 3 -8.82 -3.59 1.48
N ALA A 4 -9.54 -2.55 1.04
CA ALA A 4 -8.97 -1.21 0.92
C ALA A 4 -8.46 -0.69 2.27
N ASP A 5 -9.14 -1.02 3.38
CA ASP A 5 -8.69 -0.66 4.73
C ASP A 5 -7.39 -1.38 5.12
N LEU A 6 -7.29 -2.68 4.83
CA LEU A 6 -6.06 -3.47 5.05
C LEU A 6 -4.91 -2.95 4.18
N LEU A 7 -5.16 -2.71 2.90
CA LEU A 7 -4.16 -2.18 1.97
C LEU A 7 -3.66 -0.81 2.43
N SER A 8 -4.57 0.10 2.78
CA SER A 8 -4.25 1.43 3.30
C SER A 8 -3.43 1.36 4.59
N HIS A 9 -3.80 0.45 5.51
CA HIS A 9 -3.03 0.21 6.72
C HIS A 9 -1.60 -0.24 6.41
N LEU A 10 -1.41 -1.21 5.52
CA LEU A 10 -0.09 -1.72 5.18
C LEU A 10 0.77 -0.69 4.44
N VAL A 11 0.19 0.10 3.53
CA VAL A 11 0.87 1.25 2.90
C VAL A 11 1.35 2.22 3.98
N SER A 12 0.51 2.51 4.97
CA SER A 12 0.86 3.39 6.09
C SER A 12 2.01 2.82 6.93
N CYS A 13 2.00 1.52 7.22
CA CYS A 13 3.11 0.84 7.91
C CYS A 13 4.42 0.87 7.11
N GLN A 14 4.37 0.68 5.79
CA GLN A 14 5.53 0.77 4.90
C GLN A 14 6.15 2.18 4.91
N LEU A 15 5.32 3.21 4.74
CA LEU A 15 5.76 4.60 4.78
C LEU A 15 6.34 4.96 6.16
N ALA A 16 5.66 4.54 7.25
CA ALA A 16 6.15 4.78 8.60
C ALA A 16 7.49 4.08 8.88
N ALA A 17 7.71 2.88 8.36
CA ALA A 17 9.02 2.22 8.42
C ALA A 17 10.06 3.04 7.66
N ARG A 18 9.78 3.40 6.40
CA ARG A 18 10.70 4.16 5.55
C ARG A 18 11.12 5.49 6.16
N MET A 19 10.17 6.23 6.74
CA MET A 19 10.43 7.52 7.38
C MET A 19 11.21 7.40 8.69
N ARG A 20 10.97 6.35 9.50
CA ARG A 20 11.61 6.21 10.82
C ARG A 20 12.99 5.57 10.77
N SER A 21 13.18 4.55 9.94
CA SER A 21 14.41 3.76 9.91
C SER A 21 15.21 3.91 8.62
N GLY A 22 14.66 4.61 7.62
CA GLY A 22 15.26 4.65 6.29
C GLY A 22 15.07 3.36 5.49
N ALA A 23 14.41 2.34 6.04
CA ALA A 23 14.20 1.05 5.39
C ALA A 23 12.71 0.73 5.21
N TRP A 24 12.38 0.05 4.12
CA TRP A 24 11.06 -0.57 3.93
C TRP A 24 10.89 -1.75 4.89
N LEU A 25 9.64 -2.17 5.14
CA LEU A 25 9.39 -3.38 5.90
C LEU A 25 9.98 -4.58 5.18
N SER A 26 10.70 -5.43 5.91
CA SER A 26 11.04 -6.77 5.43
C SER A 26 9.77 -7.60 5.18
N THR A 27 9.87 -8.62 4.34
CA THR A 27 8.75 -9.56 4.08
C THR A 27 8.16 -10.11 5.38
N ARG A 28 9.01 -10.44 6.37
CA ARG A 28 8.56 -10.91 7.68
C ARG A 28 7.71 -9.86 8.40
N GLN A 29 8.22 -8.64 8.52
CA GLN A 29 7.49 -7.56 9.21
C GLN A 29 6.19 -7.20 8.51
N LEU A 30 6.16 -7.25 7.19
CA LEU A 30 4.95 -7.02 6.40
C LEU A 30 3.90 -8.11 6.64
N VAL A 31 4.31 -9.39 6.64
CA VAL A 31 3.44 -10.53 6.97
C VAL A 31 2.92 -10.43 8.40
N ASP A 32 3.78 -10.04 9.35
CA ASP A 32 3.40 -9.88 10.76
C ASP A 32 2.39 -8.73 10.94
N ALA A 33 2.60 -7.58 10.28
CA ALA A 33 1.66 -6.46 10.27
C ALA A 33 0.30 -6.85 9.67
N LEU A 34 0.30 -7.58 8.55
CA LEU A 34 -0.91 -8.09 7.92
C LEU A 34 -1.67 -9.03 8.85
N ARG A 35 -0.98 -10.00 9.47
CA ARG A 35 -1.60 -10.96 10.40
C ARG A 35 -2.15 -10.28 11.64
N ALA A 36 -1.40 -9.34 12.22
CA ALA A 36 -1.83 -8.56 13.37
C ALA A 36 -3.11 -7.78 13.05
N TRP A 37 -3.17 -7.13 11.88
CA TRP A 37 -4.35 -6.41 11.45
C TRP A 37 -5.56 -7.34 11.28
N LEU A 38 -5.41 -8.48 10.61
CA LEU A 38 -6.50 -9.45 10.44
C LEU A 38 -7.01 -9.97 11.80
N ALA A 39 -6.10 -10.27 12.74
CA ALA A 39 -6.45 -10.73 14.07
C ALA A 39 -7.21 -9.66 14.88
N CYS A 40 -6.74 -8.41 14.86
CA CYS A 40 -7.39 -7.29 15.54
C CYS A 40 -8.82 -7.04 15.04
N HIS A 41 -9.06 -7.24 13.74
CA HIS A 41 -10.33 -6.92 13.10
C HIS A 41 -11.21 -8.14 12.84
N ARG A 42 -10.80 -9.34 13.32
CA ARG A 42 -11.49 -10.63 13.11
C ARG A 42 -11.88 -10.87 11.65
N ALA A 43 -10.99 -10.49 10.74
CA ALA A 43 -11.22 -10.56 9.31
C ALA A 43 -10.53 -11.80 8.72
N GLU A 44 -11.22 -12.44 7.77
CA GLU A 44 -10.63 -13.49 6.95
C GLU A 44 -10.19 -12.91 5.61
N CYS A 45 -9.08 -13.43 5.10
CA CYS A 45 -8.48 -13.04 3.83
C CYS A 45 -7.76 -14.27 3.27
N GLY A 46 -7.98 -14.60 2.00
CA GLY A 46 -7.38 -15.80 1.39
C GLY A 46 -5.86 -15.69 1.31
N TRP A 47 -5.13 -16.81 1.31
CA TRP A 47 -3.65 -16.76 1.29
C TRP A 47 -3.10 -16.04 0.04
N LEU A 48 -3.72 -16.26 -1.13
CA LEU A 48 -3.35 -15.61 -2.38
C LEU A 48 -3.65 -14.10 -2.33
N GLU A 49 -4.83 -13.74 -1.83
CA GLU A 49 -5.25 -12.36 -1.62
C GLU A 49 -4.30 -11.61 -0.68
N ARG A 50 -3.85 -12.25 0.40
CA ARG A 50 -2.84 -11.68 1.31
C ARG A 50 -1.53 -11.36 0.60
N ILE A 51 -1.07 -12.24 -0.29
CA ILE A 51 0.16 -12.02 -1.06
C ILE A 51 -0.03 -10.82 -1.99
N LYS A 52 -1.14 -10.76 -2.71
CA LYS A 52 -1.46 -9.64 -3.62
C LYS A 52 -1.55 -8.30 -2.89
N ILE A 53 -2.24 -8.27 -1.74
CA ILE A 53 -2.36 -7.07 -0.91
C ILE A 53 -0.99 -6.64 -0.36
N ALA A 54 -0.16 -7.59 0.08
CA ALA A 54 1.18 -7.30 0.58
C ALA A 54 2.07 -6.68 -0.52
N ASP A 55 2.06 -7.26 -1.74
CA ASP A 55 2.81 -6.74 -2.88
C ASP A 55 2.31 -5.35 -3.32
N ALA A 56 0.99 -5.19 -3.45
CA ALA A 56 0.35 -3.92 -3.77
C ALA A 56 0.72 -2.83 -2.74
N SER A 57 0.72 -3.16 -1.45
CA SER A 57 1.06 -2.19 -0.40
C SER A 57 2.49 -1.66 -0.53
N THR A 58 3.43 -2.53 -0.87
CA THR A 58 4.84 -2.17 -1.06
C THR A 58 5.00 -1.28 -2.28
N THR A 59 4.38 -1.69 -3.39
CA THR A 59 4.38 -0.95 -4.65
C THR A 59 3.82 0.46 -4.50
N ILE A 60 2.65 0.59 -3.85
CA ILE A 60 1.98 1.87 -3.66
C ILE A 60 2.80 2.77 -2.74
N ALA A 61 3.30 2.25 -1.62
CA ALA A 61 4.12 3.01 -0.68
C ALA A 61 5.40 3.55 -1.34
N GLN A 62 6.07 2.74 -2.16
CA GLN A 62 7.25 3.17 -2.92
C GLN A 62 6.91 4.27 -3.92
N GLY A 63 5.79 4.15 -4.64
CA GLY A 63 5.33 5.19 -5.56
C GLY A 63 5.04 6.51 -4.84
N ILE A 64 4.30 6.48 -3.74
CA ILE A 64 4.02 7.66 -2.91
C ILE A 64 5.32 8.32 -2.45
N TYR A 65 6.26 7.54 -1.92
CA TYR A 65 7.52 8.06 -1.42
C TYR A 65 8.39 8.64 -2.52
N ALA A 66 8.44 8.02 -3.70
CA ALA A 66 9.19 8.53 -4.84
C ALA A 66 8.68 9.90 -5.29
N ILE A 67 7.36 10.08 -5.35
CA ILE A 67 6.73 11.38 -5.63
C ILE A 67 7.10 12.38 -4.53
N ALA A 68 6.97 12.00 -3.26
CA ALA A 68 7.31 12.88 -2.15
C ALA A 68 8.77 13.37 -2.21
N VAL A 69 9.73 12.49 -2.52
CA VAL A 69 11.14 12.84 -2.74
C VAL A 69 11.35 13.75 -3.95
N ALA A 70 10.63 13.53 -5.05
CA ALA A 70 10.75 14.35 -6.25
C ALA A 70 10.29 15.80 -6.04
N HIS A 71 9.36 16.03 -5.10
CA HIS A 71 8.76 17.34 -4.85
C HIS A 71 9.23 18.01 -3.55
N GLY A 72 10.13 17.40 -2.76
CA GLY A 72 10.67 17.98 -1.53
C GLY A 72 11.36 16.96 -0.62
N ASP A 73 11.76 17.38 0.57
CA ASP A 73 12.27 16.45 1.59
C ASP A 73 11.10 15.80 2.36
N PRO A 74 10.78 14.51 2.13
CA PRO A 74 9.71 13.83 2.85
C PRO A 74 10.02 13.66 4.35
N ALA A 75 11.28 13.76 4.77
CA ALA A 75 11.69 13.70 6.17
C ALA A 75 11.68 15.07 6.86
N GLY A 76 11.70 16.16 6.08
CA GLY A 76 11.77 17.54 6.57
C GLY A 76 10.46 18.07 7.16
N GLY A 77 9.36 17.31 7.04
CA GLY A 77 8.05 17.68 7.59
C GLY A 77 7.34 18.83 6.86
N GLU A 78 7.95 19.38 5.80
CA GLU A 78 7.32 20.37 4.94
C GLU A 78 6.19 19.71 4.14
N ARG A 79 4.99 20.28 4.22
CA ARG A 79 3.82 19.75 3.52
C ARG A 79 3.94 20.04 2.03
N VAL A 80 4.40 19.06 1.27
CA VAL A 80 4.35 19.09 -0.19
C VAL A 80 2.89 19.10 -0.63
N ARG A 81 2.43 20.20 -1.24
CA ARG A 81 1.12 20.27 -1.90
C ARG A 81 1.30 19.73 -3.31
N LEU A 82 0.85 18.50 -3.54
CA LEU A 82 0.78 17.91 -4.88
C LEU A 82 -0.52 18.34 -5.55
N ASP A 83 -0.41 18.83 -6.78
CA ASP A 83 -1.57 19.03 -7.62
C ASP A 83 -2.17 17.68 -8.01
N ALA A 84 -3.49 17.54 -7.89
CA ALA A 84 -4.18 16.29 -8.19
C ALA A 84 -4.07 15.94 -9.68
N ASP A 85 -3.86 16.94 -10.53
CA ASP A 85 -3.69 16.81 -11.97
C ASP A 85 -2.23 16.60 -12.40
N SER A 86 -1.29 16.47 -11.46
CA SER A 86 0.12 16.18 -11.79
C SER A 86 0.28 14.80 -12.46
N PRO A 87 1.14 14.70 -13.50
CA PRO A 87 1.32 13.45 -14.23
C PRO A 87 1.85 12.32 -13.33
N GLU A 88 2.65 12.64 -12.32
CA GLU A 88 3.16 11.68 -11.34
C GLU A 88 2.03 11.08 -10.48
N LEU A 89 1.12 11.93 -10.02
CA LEU A 89 0.01 11.51 -9.15
C LEU A 89 -1.06 10.76 -9.95
N GLN A 90 -1.30 11.15 -11.21
CA GLN A 90 -2.12 10.38 -12.15
C GLN A 90 -1.51 9.00 -12.45
N ALA A 91 -0.20 8.91 -12.67
CA ALA A 91 0.49 7.63 -12.88
C ALA A 91 0.40 6.71 -11.65
N LEU A 92 0.57 7.27 -10.45
CA LEU A 92 0.37 6.54 -9.21
C LEU A 92 -1.08 6.05 -9.08
N ARG A 93 -2.05 6.90 -9.41
CA ARG A 93 -3.47 6.55 -9.34
C ARG A 93 -3.82 5.42 -10.31
N ALA A 94 -3.39 5.51 -11.56
CA ALA A 94 -3.57 4.44 -12.55
C ALA A 94 -2.96 3.11 -12.08
N ARG A 95 -1.79 3.16 -11.42
CA ARG A 95 -1.15 1.97 -10.85
C ARG A 95 -1.94 1.40 -9.66
N CYS A 96 -2.44 2.25 -8.77
CA CYS A 96 -3.32 1.84 -7.68
C CYS A 96 -4.60 1.17 -8.21
N ASP A 97 -5.24 1.78 -9.21
CA ASP A 97 -6.47 1.27 -9.81
C ASP A 97 -6.24 -0.09 -10.47
N ALA A 98 -5.14 -0.27 -11.22
CA ALA A 98 -4.77 -1.55 -11.81
C ALA A 98 -4.51 -2.64 -10.76
N LEU A 99 -3.86 -2.30 -9.64
CA LEU A 99 -3.63 -3.24 -8.54
C LEU A 99 -4.93 -3.63 -7.85
N LEU A 100 -5.82 -2.68 -7.61
CA LEU A 100 -7.14 -2.95 -7.02
C LEU A 100 -7.98 -3.84 -7.93
N GLN A 101 -8.03 -3.54 -9.24
CA GLN A 101 -8.70 -4.39 -10.22
C GLN A 101 -8.14 -5.81 -10.26
N HIS A 102 -6.82 -5.98 -10.11
CA HIS A 102 -6.20 -7.30 -10.06
C HIS A 102 -6.52 -8.08 -8.77
N ILE A 103 -6.68 -7.36 -7.64
CA ILE A 103 -7.13 -7.95 -6.37
C ILE A 103 -8.61 -8.34 -6.44
N ASP A 104 -9.45 -7.58 -7.14
CA ASP A 104 -10.89 -7.83 -7.24
C ASP A 104 -11.27 -8.83 -8.34
N GLY A 105 -10.62 -8.79 -9.51
CA GLY A 105 -10.97 -9.63 -10.67
C GLY A 105 -10.66 -11.12 -10.51
N ASP A 106 -9.71 -11.49 -9.64
CA ASP A 106 -9.38 -12.90 -9.37
C ASP A 106 -10.44 -13.61 -8.54
N ARG A 107 -11.27 -12.84 -7.81
CA ARG A 107 -12.34 -13.37 -6.97
C ARG A 107 -13.53 -13.89 -7.78
N ASP A 108 -13.81 -13.30 -8.94
CA ASP A 108 -14.85 -13.80 -9.85
C ASP A 108 -14.47 -15.15 -10.48
N VAL A 109 -13.18 -15.49 -10.48
CA VAL A 109 -12.67 -16.79 -10.96
C VAL A 109 -12.78 -17.86 -9.87
N ASP A 110 -12.47 -17.53 -8.61
CA ASP A 110 -12.55 -18.46 -7.47
C ASP A 110 -13.99 -18.74 -6.97
N ALA A 111 -14.99 -17.97 -7.44
CA ALA A 111 -16.39 -18.13 -7.08
C ALA A 111 -17.22 -19.02 -8.05
N ARG A 112 -16.57 -19.65 -9.04
CA ARG A 112 -17.19 -20.54 -10.04
C ARG A 112 -16.81 -22.00 -9.84
#